data_AF-A0A368GDS6-F1
#
_entry.id   AF-A0A368GDS6-F1
#
_cell.length_a   1.000
_cell.length_b   1.000
_cell.length_c   1.000
_cell.angle_alpha   90.00
_cell.angle_beta   90.00
_cell.angle_gamma   90.00
#
_symmetry.space_group_name_H-M   'P 1'
#
loop_
_entity.id
_entity.type
_entity.pdbx_description
1 polymer ?
#
loop_
_entity_poly.entity_id
_entity_poly.type
_entity_poly.pdbx_seq_one_letter_code
_entity_poly.pdbx_strand_id
1 'polypeptide(L)'
;MNLASKLAEVRNELEMAAIEKETFRRLSEHEAKSINKRVSRLQEEVRQQEARERELQEIHGKLKDQHWKLEQLELRSQATVGAEPVAYNNNQAIEA
;
A
#
# COMPACT_ATOMS: atom_id res chain seq x y z
N MET A 1 -20.78 -62.18 16.25
CA MET A 1 -19.67 -61.40 16.80
C MET A 1 -19.41 -61.83 18.23
N ASN A 2 -18.17 -62.17 18.60
CA ASN A 2 -17.82 -62.53 19.97
C ASN A 2 -17.09 -61.35 20.66
N LEU A 3 -17.00 -61.37 21.98
CA LEU A 3 -16.41 -60.28 22.78
C LEU A 3 -14.93 -60.01 22.42
N ALA A 4 -14.19 -61.03 22.01
CA ALA A 4 -12.78 -60.90 21.66
C ALA A 4 -12.56 -60.04 20.40
N SER A 5 -13.44 -60.15 19.40
CA SER A 5 -13.33 -59.32 18.18
C SER A 5 -13.58 -57.85 18.49
N LYS A 6 -14.61 -57.54 19.30
CA LYS A 6 -14.87 -56.16 19.76
C LYS A 6 -13.72 -55.59 20.60
N LEU A 7 -13.10 -56.43 21.42
CA LEU A 7 -11.96 -56.01 22.24
C LEU A 7 -10.72 -55.71 21.38
N ALA A 8 -10.53 -56.44 20.27
CA ALA A 8 -9.49 -56.15 19.30
C ALA A 8 -9.76 -54.85 18.52
N GLU A 9 -11.01 -54.62 18.10
CA GLU A 9 -11.44 -53.38 17.43
C GLU A 9 -11.17 -52.15 18.31
N VAL A 10 -11.63 -52.16 19.56
CA VAL A 10 -11.42 -51.05 20.50
C VAL A 10 -9.94 -50.79 20.78
N ARG A 11 -9.11 -51.84 20.85
CA ARG A 11 -7.65 -51.66 21.01
C ARG A 11 -7.03 -50.97 19.81
N ASN A 12 -7.44 -51.36 18.60
CA ASN A 12 -6.96 -50.73 17.37
C ASN A 12 -7.42 -49.26 17.28
N GLU A 13 -8.67 -48.97 17.64
CA GLU A 13 -9.16 -47.59 17.72
C GLU A 13 -8.39 -46.75 18.73
N LEU A 14 -8.04 -47.31 19.89
CA LEU A 14 -7.26 -46.62 20.91
C LEU A 14 -5.84 -46.28 20.43
N GLU A 15 -5.20 -47.21 19.71
CA GLU A 15 -3.89 -46.98 19.10
C GLU A 15 -3.95 -45.90 18.03
N MET A 16 -4.95 -45.96 17.14
CA MET A 16 -5.16 -44.94 16.11
C MET A 16 -5.43 -43.56 16.71
N ALA A 17 -6.25 -43.47 17.76
CA ALA A 17 -6.52 -42.21 18.45
C ALA A 17 -5.26 -41.64 19.12
N ALA A 18 -4.37 -42.50 19.64
CA ALA A 18 -3.10 -42.04 20.20
C ALA A 18 -2.16 -41.48 19.12
N ILE A 19 -2.10 -42.14 17.96
CA ILE A 19 -1.32 -41.67 16.80
C ILE A 19 -1.86 -40.33 16.29
N GLU A 20 -3.18 -40.22 16.15
CA GLU A 20 -3.83 -39.01 15.67
C GLU A 20 -3.63 -37.83 16.63
N LYS A 21 -3.75 -38.07 17.95
CA LYS A 21 -3.47 -37.05 18.97
C LYS A 21 -2.05 -36.51 18.87
N GLU A 22 -1.05 -37.38 18.74
CA GLU A 22 0.34 -36.96 18.60
C GLU A 22 0.58 -36.23 17.26
N THR A 23 -0.10 -36.65 16.21
CA THR A 23 -0.06 -35.99 14.90
C THR A 23 -0.63 -34.57 14.99
N PHE A 24 -1.80 -34.38 15.60
CA PHE A 24 -2.39 -33.05 15.78
C PHE A 24 -1.55 -32.15 16.69
N ARG A 25 -0.90 -32.71 17.72
CA ARG A 25 0.05 -31.94 18.54
C ARG A 25 1.17 -31.36 17.68
N ARG A 26 1.80 -32.19 16.85
CA ARG A 26 2.90 -31.75 15.94
C ARG A 26 2.41 -30.78 14.89
N LEU A 27 1.23 -31.01 14.30
CA LEU A 27 0.61 -30.10 13.34
C LEU A 27 0.35 -28.73 13.96
N SER A 28 -0.17 -28.68 15.19
CA SER A 28 -0.40 -27.44 15.91
C SER A 28 0.89 -26.65 16.14
N GLU A 29 1.98 -27.33 16.55
CA GLU A 29 3.29 -26.71 16.72
C GLU A 29 3.87 -26.17 15.41
N HIS A 30 3.68 -26.91 14.31
CA HIS A 30 4.12 -26.48 12.99
C HIS A 30 3.31 -25.29 12.49
N GLU A 31 1.99 -25.32 12.66
CA GLU A 31 1.08 -24.28 12.21
C GLU A 31 1.33 -22.96 12.94
N ALA A 32 1.55 -23.00 14.27
CA ALA A 32 1.91 -21.81 15.04
C ALA A 32 3.19 -21.14 14.50
N LYS A 33 4.21 -21.93 14.13
CA LYS A 33 5.45 -21.41 13.52
C LYS A 33 5.18 -20.84 12.13
N SER A 34 4.37 -21.52 11.32
CA SER A 34 4.02 -21.09 9.97
C SER A 34 3.26 -19.75 9.97
N ILE A 35 2.27 -19.61 10.86
CA ILE A 35 1.49 -18.39 11.05
C ILE A 35 2.40 -17.22 11.41
N ASN A 36 3.28 -17.39 12.40
CA ASN A 36 4.19 -16.33 12.82
C ASN A 36 5.09 -15.86 11.67
N LYS A 37 5.68 -16.79 10.91
CA LYS A 37 6.50 -16.45 9.73
C LYS A 37 5.70 -15.66 8.70
N ARG A 38 4.47 -16.08 8.42
CA ARG A 38 3.60 -15.43 7.44
C ARG A 38 3.23 -14.01 7.89
N VAL A 39 2.84 -13.84 9.15
CA VAL A 39 2.48 -12.54 9.72
C VAL A 39 3.68 -11.59 9.71
N SER A 40 4.86 -12.03 10.15
CA SER A 40 6.06 -11.19 10.14
C SER A 40 6.45 -10.75 8.73
N ARG A 41 6.32 -11.64 7.74
CA ARG A 41 6.56 -11.30 6.34
C ARG A 41 5.58 -10.25 5.83
N LEU A 42 4.29 -10.44 6.07
CA LEU A 42 3.26 -9.48 5.66
C LEU A 42 3.46 -8.11 6.33
N GLN A 43 3.83 -8.08 7.60
CA GLN A 43 4.12 -6.82 8.29
C GLN A 43 5.28 -6.07 7.64
N GLU A 44 6.32 -6.78 7.23
CA GLU A 44 7.46 -6.16 6.55
C GLU A 44 7.09 -5.68 5.14
N GLU A 45 6.33 -6.46 4.39
CA GLU A 45 5.81 -6.06 3.07
C GLU A 45 4.93 -4.80 3.17
N VAL A 46 4.06 -4.72 4.18
CA VAL A 46 3.22 -3.54 4.44
C VAL A 46 4.08 -2.31 4.73
N ARG A 47 5.08 -2.40 5.61
CA ARG A 47 5.99 -1.27 5.91
C ARG A 47 6.69 -0.75 4.66
N GLN A 48 7.15 -1.66 3.79
CA GLN A 48 7.81 -1.29 2.55
C GLN A 48 6.86 -0.60 1.57
N GLN A 49 5.60 -1.05 1.50
CA GLN A 49 4.57 -0.40 0.70
C GLN A 49 4.23 0.99 1.22
N GLU A 50 4.06 1.15 2.54
CA GLU A 50 3.80 2.45 3.16
C GLU A 50 4.94 3.45 2.93
N ALA A 51 6.19 3.01 3.02
CA ALA A 51 7.35 3.85 2.72
C ALA A 51 7.35 4.32 1.26
N ARG A 52 7.12 3.39 0.33
CA ARG A 52 7.04 3.68 -1.10
C ARG A 52 5.88 4.62 -1.43
N GLU A 53 4.72 4.43 -0.80
CA GLU A 53 3.55 5.29 -0.99
C GLU A 53 3.87 6.72 -0.55
N ARG A 54 4.53 6.89 0.60
CA ARG A 54 4.95 8.20 1.10
C ARG A 54 5.86 8.92 0.11
N GLU A 55 6.88 8.24 -0.40
CA GLU A 55 7.81 8.80 -1.40
C GLU A 55 7.05 9.21 -2.68
N LEU A 56 6.12 8.38 -3.14
CA LEU A 56 5.32 8.65 -4.33
C LEU A 56 4.42 9.87 -4.13
N GLN A 57 3.77 9.99 -2.97
CA GLN A 57 2.94 11.14 -2.61
C GLN A 57 3.77 12.43 -2.58
N GLU A 58 4.99 12.39 -2.04
CA GLU A 58 5.89 13.55 -2.03
C GLU A 58 6.27 14.00 -3.45
N ILE A 59 6.69 13.06 -4.30
CA ILE A 59 7.05 13.34 -5.70
C ILE A 59 5.84 13.91 -6.46
N HIS A 60 4.67 13.31 -6.28
CA HIS A 60 3.44 13.78 -6.91
C HIS A 60 3.05 15.19 -6.44
N GLY A 61 3.24 15.51 -5.16
CA GLY A 61 3.04 16.86 -4.63
C GLY A 61 3.94 17.89 -5.31
N LYS A 62 5.23 17.59 -5.46
CA LYS A 62 6.19 18.45 -6.19
C LYS A 62 5.80 18.64 -7.64
N LEU A 63 5.37 17.57 -8.31
CA LEU A 63 4.97 17.62 -9.72
C LEU A 63 3.72 18.49 -9.91
N LYS A 64 2.73 18.40 -9.01
CA LYS A 64 1.54 19.26 -9.05
C LYS A 64 1.89 20.74 -8.90
N ASP A 65 2.78 21.09 -7.96
CA ASP A 65 3.23 22.46 -7.77
C ASP A 65 3.96 23.00 -9.02
N GLN A 66 4.85 22.20 -9.61
CA GLN A 66 5.53 22.56 -10.85
C GLN A 66 4.55 22.77 -12.01
N HIS A 67 3.59 21.85 -12.16
CA HIS A 67 2.57 21.96 -13.19
C HIS A 67 1.76 23.25 -13.05
N TRP A 68 1.27 23.54 -11.83
CA TRP A 68 0.53 24.77 -11.55
C TRP A 68 1.35 26.03 -11.86
N LYS A 69 2.64 26.06 -11.49
CA LYS A 69 3.53 27.19 -11.82
C LYS A 69 3.68 27.40 -13.32
N LEU A 70 3.78 26.32 -14.10
CA LEU A 70 3.86 26.39 -15.55
C LEU A 70 2.55 26.91 -16.15
N GLU A 71 1.40 26.44 -15.69
CA GLU A 71 0.09 26.95 -16.12
C GLU A 71 -0.05 28.46 -15.84
N GLN A 72 0.39 28.93 -14.67
CA GLN A 72 0.36 30.37 -14.36
C GLN A 72 1.29 31.18 -15.28
N LEU A 73 2.48 30.66 -15.59
CA LEU A 73 3.39 31.32 -16.53
C LEU A 73 2.81 31.38 -17.93
N GLU A 74 2.19 30.30 -18.39
CA GLU A 74 1.52 30.25 -19.69
C GLU A 74 0.37 31.25 -19.76
N LEU A 75 -0.50 31.29 -18.74
CA LEU A 75 -1.60 32.25 -18.66
C LEU A 75 -1.09 33.70 -18.73
N ARG A 76 -0.03 34.02 -17.99
CA ARG A 76 0.60 35.36 -18.01
C ARG A 76 1.22 35.68 -19.37
N SER A 77 1.88 34.70 -19.99
CA SER A 77 2.45 34.86 -21.33
C SER A 77 1.36 35.16 -22.35
N GLN A 78 0.28 34.39 -22.37
CA GLN A 78 -0.87 34.61 -23.24
C GLN A 78 -1.52 35.98 -23.00
N ALA A 79 -1.69 36.39 -21.73
CA ALA A 79 -2.21 37.72 -21.39
C ALA A 79 -1.30 38.86 -21.89
N THR A 80 0.02 38.66 -21.89
CA THR A 80 0.99 39.68 -22.33
C THR A 80 1.06 39.76 -23.86
N VAL A 81 1.01 38.62 -24.55
CA VAL A 81 1.05 38.56 -26.02
C VAL A 81 -0.27 39.02 -26.65
N GLY A 82 -1.40 38.78 -25.98
CA GLY A 82 -2.73 39.20 -26.43
C GLY A 82 -3.15 40.60 -25.97
N ALA A 83 -2.37 41.27 -25.11
CA ALA A 83 -2.69 42.62 -24.65
C ALA A 83 -2.38 43.66 -25.72
N GLU A 84 -3.32 44.57 -25.99
CA GLU A 84 -3.08 45.72 -26.85
C GLU A 84 -1.99 46.63 -26.26
N PRO A 85 -1.13 47.24 -27.10
CA PRO A 85 -0.10 48.16 -26.64
C PRO A 85 -0.71 49.32 -25.85
N VAL A 86 -0.15 49.61 -24.67
CA VAL A 86 -0.56 50.77 -23.86
C VAL A 86 -0.14 52.05 -24.58
N ALA A 87 -1.12 52.80 -25.09
CA ALA A 87 -0.90 54.11 -25.66
C ALA A 87 -0.64 55.14 -24.55
N TYR A 88 0.59 55.66 -24.48
CA TYR A 88 0.89 56.80 -23.62
C TYR A 88 0.43 58.08 -24.31
N ASN A 89 -0.61 58.72 -23.76
CA ASN A 89 -1.02 60.06 -24.19
C ASN A 89 0.04 61.08 -23.74
N ASN A 90 0.96 61.42 -24.65
CA ASN A 90 1.92 62.52 -24.50
C ASN A 90 1.25 63.91 -24.61
N ASN A 91 0.16 64.13 -23.89
CA ASN A 91 -0.44 65.46 -23.72
C ASN A 91 -0.17 65.94 -22.28
N GLN A 92 1.10 66.19 -21.98
CA GLN A 92 1.44 67.23 -21.02
C GLN A 92 1.70 68.50 -21.83
N ALA A 93 0.77 69.42 -21.68
CA ALA A 93 0.78 70.75 -22.27
C ALA A 93 2.12 71.44 -22.03
N ILE A 94 2.84 71.74 -23.11
CA ILE A 94 3.78 72.86 -23.12
C ILE A 94 2.94 74.07 -23.53
N GLU A 95 2.31 74.72 -22.56
CA GLU A 95 1.84 76.09 -22.71
C GLU A 95 3.02 77.02 -22.43
N ALA A 96 3.43 77.75 -23.47
CA ALA A 96 4.42 78.82 -23.44
C ALA A 96 3.72 80.15 -23.77
#